data_AF-A0A9E2SBS7-F1
#
_entry.id   AF-A0A9E2SBS7-F1
#
_cell.length_a   1.000
_cell.length_b   1.000
_cell.length_c   1.000
_cell.angle_alpha   90.00
_cell.angle_beta   90.00
_cell.angle_gamma   90.00
#
_symmetry.space_group_name_H-M   'P 1'
#
loop_
_entity.id
_entity.type
_entity.pdbx_description
1 polymer ?
#
loop_
_entity_poly.entity_id
_entity_poly.type
_entity_poly.pdbx_seq_one_letter_code
_entity_poly.pdbx_strand_id
1 'polypeptide(L)'
;MQVSSAKKTEEKEISTKEKVATQFTMPQHVDVTNKLNEYDIFPFHSLGSKKIFSGYNSLAKWMAGHRQIIIDGYSGVMWNEVTACLQQSFAELGCNVKWISVEECMKSTDEIQAMVAPFLGSPGSVWGTRSNINLQQFFETEKLAKVQPDDSFDITIAYGTGAGLLNWNAPVVFLDVPKNEIQYRMRASETGNLGTDVISKASETYKRFYFVDWVVLNAHRKSIFNKVLVVADTQWRNEINWIAKKDLEEALEKLSHSVMRARPWFDPGVWGGQWMKERIKGLDKRKVNYAWSFELIVPENGVVFESDGKLLEVPFDMLMMWHNKEMIGKHASFFGEEFPIRFDFLDTWDGENLSIQCHPSLEYIRKNFGEHITQDETYYMLDCKNGAQVYLGFQDSIEPTEFKTALEYSQENKVEIDIKKYVQSFEAHKHDLFLIPNGTVHSSGVDNLVLEISATPYIFTFKMYDWVRLDLNGEPRPINIDHAFNNLNFDRKGDRVEQELISKQTVIDKGADWQLVHLPTHADHFYDVERVEFDTTVTLDTNDSVQVLMLVEGSAVSVTTEDGSVATFRYAETFVIPAAAKTFSITNNGKERAKVVRAFLKENIDRWKK
;
A
#
# COMPACT_ATOMS: atom_id res chain seq x y z
N MET A 1 20.79 -34.91 -46.41
CA MET A 1 20.24 -33.65 -46.94
C MET A 1 19.07 -33.25 -46.06
N GLN A 2 19.23 -32.09 -45.40
CA GLN A 2 18.21 -31.10 -45.02
C GLN A 2 17.08 -31.54 -44.06
N VAL A 3 16.70 -30.82 -42.98
CA VAL A 3 16.89 -29.42 -42.56
C VAL A 3 16.84 -29.35 -41.02
N SER A 4 17.68 -28.52 -40.39
CA SER A 4 17.42 -27.94 -39.06
C SER A 4 18.42 -26.82 -38.77
N SER A 5 17.99 -25.56 -38.80
CA SER A 5 18.42 -24.53 -37.83
C SER A 5 17.67 -23.20 -38.04
N ALA A 6 17.58 -22.47 -36.91
CA ALA A 6 17.36 -21.04 -36.75
C ALA A 6 15.91 -20.50 -36.65
N LYS A 7 15.39 -20.52 -35.43
CA LYS A 7 14.73 -19.36 -34.81
C LYS A 7 15.45 -19.03 -33.50
N LYS A 8 16.33 -18.03 -33.53
CA LYS A 8 16.80 -17.29 -32.35
C LYS A 8 16.19 -15.90 -32.48
N THR A 9 15.25 -15.58 -31.62
CA THR A 9 14.68 -14.24 -31.47
C THR A 9 15.68 -13.39 -30.69
N GLU A 10 15.90 -12.17 -31.17
CA GLU A 10 16.82 -11.18 -30.61
C GLU A 10 16.43 -10.76 -29.19
N GLU A 11 17.32 -10.99 -28.22
CA GLU A 11 17.31 -10.29 -26.94
C GLU A 11 17.78 -8.85 -27.20
N LYS A 12 16.86 -7.87 -27.13
CA LYS A 12 17.25 -6.46 -27.07
C LYS A 12 17.88 -6.19 -25.71
N GLU A 13 19.09 -5.66 -25.71
CA GLU A 13 19.73 -5.07 -24.53
C GLU A 13 18.87 -3.90 -24.02
N ILE A 14 18.22 -4.15 -22.88
CA ILE A 14 17.40 -3.21 -22.12
C ILE A 14 18.33 -2.24 -21.38
N SER A 15 17.99 -0.95 -21.42
CA SER A 15 18.82 0.13 -20.87
C SER A 15 18.98 0.01 -19.35
N THR A 16 20.03 0.60 -18.78
CA THR A 16 20.26 0.65 -17.32
C THR A 16 19.09 1.27 -16.53
N LYS A 17 18.26 2.12 -17.17
CA LYS A 17 17.05 2.71 -16.56
C LYS A 17 15.94 1.68 -16.33
N GLU A 18 15.75 0.75 -17.25
CA GLU A 18 14.74 -0.32 -17.17
C GLU A 18 15.14 -1.46 -16.20
N LYS A 19 16.39 -1.47 -15.69
CA LYS A 19 16.83 -2.41 -14.65
C LYS A 19 16.43 -1.97 -13.23
N VAL A 20 16.24 -0.67 -13.00
CA VAL A 20 16.00 -0.08 -11.67
C VAL A 20 14.51 -0.10 -11.28
N ALA A 21 13.62 0.07 -12.25
CA ALA A 21 12.17 -0.09 -12.10
C ALA A 21 11.78 -1.35 -12.89
N THR A 22 11.15 -2.38 -12.33
CA THR A 22 9.68 -2.48 -12.41
C THR A 22 9.24 -3.79 -11.73
N GLN A 23 8.16 -3.74 -10.95
CA GLN A 23 7.11 -4.76 -11.14
C GLN A 23 6.43 -4.38 -12.45
N PHE A 24 6.03 -5.35 -13.27
CA PHE A 24 5.32 -5.05 -14.52
C PHE A 24 4.12 -4.13 -14.22
N THR A 25 4.04 -3.02 -14.94
CA THR A 25 2.84 -2.16 -14.93
C THR A 25 1.62 -3.03 -15.18
N MET A 26 0.52 -2.77 -14.46
CA MET A 26 -0.72 -3.52 -14.63
C MET A 26 -1.09 -3.54 -16.12
N PRO A 27 -1.58 -4.66 -16.69
CA PRO A 27 -2.04 -4.67 -18.06
C PRO A 27 -3.20 -3.67 -18.23
N GLN A 28 -3.20 -2.90 -19.33
CA GLN A 28 -4.31 -1.98 -19.62
C GLN A 28 -5.62 -2.74 -19.92
N HIS A 29 -5.48 -3.93 -20.49
CA HIS A 29 -6.58 -4.79 -20.89
C HIS A 29 -6.35 -6.23 -20.44
N VAL A 30 -7.43 -6.92 -20.08
CA VAL A 30 -7.44 -8.33 -19.69
C VAL A 30 -8.45 -9.13 -20.49
N ASP A 31 -8.15 -10.41 -20.69
CA ASP A 31 -9.14 -11.37 -21.16
C ASP A 31 -9.93 -11.92 -19.96
N VAL A 32 -11.11 -11.35 -19.74
CA VAL A 32 -12.01 -11.72 -18.64
C VAL A 32 -12.52 -13.16 -18.72
N THR A 33 -12.36 -13.84 -19.86
CA THR A 33 -12.74 -15.25 -20.00
C THR A 33 -11.68 -16.19 -19.41
N ASN A 34 -10.45 -15.71 -19.26
CA ASN A 34 -9.35 -16.50 -18.73
C ASN A 34 -9.35 -16.45 -17.20
N LYS A 35 -10.02 -17.41 -16.56
CA LYS A 35 -10.00 -17.54 -15.11
C LYS A 35 -8.62 -18.01 -14.65
N LEU A 36 -7.94 -17.18 -13.86
CA LEU A 36 -6.73 -17.57 -13.16
C LEU A 36 -7.07 -18.64 -12.11
N ASN A 37 -6.36 -19.75 -12.14
CA ASN A 37 -6.48 -20.84 -11.15
C ASN A 37 -5.45 -20.72 -10.02
N GLU A 38 -4.72 -19.63 -9.98
CA GLU A 38 -3.55 -19.38 -9.13
C GLU A 38 -3.60 -17.97 -8.58
N TYR A 39 -2.66 -17.61 -7.70
CA TYR A 39 -2.56 -16.26 -7.14
C TYR A 39 -2.60 -15.21 -8.27
N ASP A 40 -3.55 -14.29 -8.17
CA ASP A 40 -3.75 -13.16 -9.07
C ASP A 40 -3.06 -11.91 -8.51
N ILE A 41 -2.08 -11.38 -9.24
CA ILE A 41 -1.37 -10.15 -8.89
C ILE A 41 -2.11 -8.88 -9.38
N PHE A 42 -3.15 -9.04 -10.20
CA PHE A 42 -3.97 -7.95 -10.75
C PHE A 42 -5.48 -8.22 -10.55
N PRO A 43 -5.93 -8.46 -9.30
CA PRO A 43 -7.33 -8.72 -9.02
C PRO A 43 -8.18 -7.50 -9.37
N PHE A 44 -9.36 -7.72 -9.97
CA PHE A 44 -10.26 -6.65 -10.38
C PHE A 44 -11.71 -6.91 -10.00
N HIS A 45 -12.50 -5.83 -9.94
CA HIS A 45 -13.93 -5.85 -9.66
C HIS A 45 -14.71 -5.44 -10.92
N SER A 46 -15.53 -6.34 -11.46
CA SER A 46 -16.26 -6.06 -12.70
C SER A 46 -17.42 -5.09 -12.49
N LEU A 47 -17.51 -4.08 -13.36
CA LEU A 47 -18.57 -3.08 -13.41
C LEU A 47 -19.62 -3.41 -14.49
N GLY A 48 -19.49 -4.56 -15.16
CA GLY A 48 -20.24 -4.88 -16.37
C GLY A 48 -19.76 -4.10 -17.58
N SER A 49 -20.64 -3.86 -18.55
CA SER A 49 -20.26 -3.26 -19.84
C SER A 49 -20.38 -1.74 -19.88
N LYS A 50 -19.55 -1.11 -20.71
CA LYS A 50 -19.57 0.31 -21.08
C LYS A 50 -19.42 1.30 -19.93
N LYS A 51 -18.59 0.95 -18.94
CA LYS A 51 -18.29 1.83 -17.79
C LYS A 51 -16.90 2.44 -17.86
N ILE A 52 -15.93 1.70 -18.38
CA ILE A 52 -14.55 2.16 -18.59
C ILE A 52 -14.33 2.39 -20.09
N PHE A 53 -13.70 3.51 -20.41
CA PHE A 53 -13.32 3.92 -21.76
C PHE A 53 -11.80 3.94 -21.87
N SER A 54 -11.27 3.82 -23.08
CA SER A 54 -9.83 3.69 -23.32
C SER A 54 -9.34 4.62 -24.44
N GLY A 55 -8.11 5.08 -24.31
CA GLY A 55 -7.37 5.88 -25.28
C GLY A 55 -7.65 7.38 -25.18
N TYR A 56 -6.62 8.18 -25.41
CA TYR A 56 -6.71 9.66 -25.39
C TYR A 56 -7.72 10.20 -26.40
N ASN A 57 -7.90 9.53 -27.54
CA ASN A 57 -8.90 9.91 -28.54
C ASN A 57 -10.34 9.84 -28.00
N SER A 58 -10.67 8.84 -27.17
CA SER A 58 -12.01 8.73 -26.60
C SER A 58 -12.26 9.80 -25.53
N LEU A 59 -11.24 10.11 -24.72
CA LEU A 59 -11.30 11.19 -23.74
C LEU A 59 -11.42 12.56 -24.42
N ALA A 60 -10.61 12.83 -25.45
CA ALA A 60 -10.67 14.07 -26.23
C ALA A 60 -12.04 14.27 -26.89
N LYS A 61 -12.67 13.20 -27.40
CA LYS A 61 -14.05 13.25 -27.92
C LYS A 61 -15.07 13.66 -26.87
N TRP A 62 -14.94 13.16 -25.64
CA TRP A 62 -15.79 13.58 -24.53
C TRP A 62 -15.54 15.06 -24.19
N MET A 63 -14.27 15.46 -24.09
CA MET A 63 -13.87 16.85 -23.79
C MET A 63 -14.33 17.85 -24.86
N ALA A 64 -14.36 17.46 -26.14
CA ALA A 64 -14.79 18.30 -27.25
C ALA A 64 -16.26 18.74 -27.18
N GLY A 65 -17.06 18.12 -26.30
CA GLY A 65 -18.41 18.60 -25.97
C GLY A 65 -18.45 19.86 -25.10
N HIS A 66 -17.29 20.36 -24.65
CA HIS A 66 -17.18 21.48 -23.71
C HIS A 66 -16.23 22.56 -24.23
N ARG A 67 -16.60 23.84 -24.05
CA ARG A 67 -15.73 24.98 -24.41
C ARG A 67 -14.56 25.17 -23.43
N GLN A 68 -14.70 24.69 -22.21
CA GLN A 68 -13.76 24.89 -21.11
C GLN A 68 -13.60 23.57 -20.36
N ILE A 69 -12.38 23.16 -20.08
CA ILE A 69 -12.05 21.97 -19.31
C ILE A 69 -10.95 22.31 -18.31
N ILE A 70 -11.03 21.74 -17.10
CA ILE A 70 -9.91 21.66 -16.17
C ILE A 70 -9.39 20.22 -16.17
N ILE A 71 -8.09 20.04 -16.29
CA ILE A 71 -7.41 18.76 -16.04
C ILE A 71 -6.56 18.91 -14.79
N ASP A 72 -7.06 18.41 -13.66
CA ASP A 72 -6.28 18.31 -12.42
C ASP A 72 -5.67 16.91 -12.31
N GLY A 73 -4.66 16.73 -11.47
CA GLY A 73 -4.04 15.43 -11.32
C GLY A 73 -3.12 15.30 -10.13
N TYR A 74 -2.87 14.06 -9.74
CA TYR A 74 -2.04 13.71 -8.61
C TYR A 74 -0.53 13.82 -8.92
N SER A 75 0.34 13.65 -7.91
CA SER A 75 1.78 13.60 -8.15
C SER A 75 2.14 12.40 -9.02
N GLY A 76 3.19 12.55 -9.84
CA GLY A 76 3.63 11.50 -10.77
C GLY A 76 2.93 11.49 -12.12
N VAL A 77 1.89 12.31 -12.36
CA VAL A 77 1.32 12.49 -13.70
C VAL A 77 2.37 13.06 -14.66
N MET A 78 2.55 12.42 -15.82
CA MET A 78 3.48 12.86 -16.86
C MET A 78 2.80 13.91 -17.75
N TRP A 79 2.70 15.15 -17.27
CA TRP A 79 1.93 16.21 -17.92
C TRP A 79 2.30 16.47 -19.39
N ASN A 80 3.59 16.41 -19.73
CA ASN A 80 4.05 16.58 -21.12
C ASN A 80 3.57 15.45 -22.05
N GLU A 81 3.53 14.20 -21.56
CA GLU A 81 3.03 13.07 -22.34
C GLU A 81 1.51 13.16 -22.52
N VAL A 82 0.78 13.42 -21.44
CA VAL A 82 -0.69 13.57 -21.45
C VAL A 82 -1.13 14.67 -22.41
N THR A 83 -0.53 15.87 -22.29
CA THR A 83 -0.89 17.02 -23.14
C THR A 83 -0.54 16.78 -24.60
N ALA A 84 0.59 16.14 -24.91
CA ALA A 84 0.95 15.77 -26.27
C ALA A 84 -0.06 14.78 -26.90
N CYS A 85 -0.42 13.72 -26.18
CA CYS A 85 -1.39 12.73 -26.67
C CYS A 85 -2.80 13.32 -26.85
N LEU A 86 -3.25 14.17 -25.92
CA LEU A 86 -4.52 14.89 -26.06
C LEU A 86 -4.49 15.91 -27.20
N GLN A 87 -3.40 16.67 -27.35
CA GLN A 87 -3.24 17.63 -28.45
C GLN A 87 -3.28 16.94 -29.82
N GLN A 88 -2.63 15.78 -29.95
CA GLN A 88 -2.75 14.96 -31.16
C GLN A 88 -4.21 14.55 -31.40
N SER A 89 -4.89 14.05 -30.37
CA SER A 89 -6.29 13.62 -30.46
C SER A 89 -7.22 14.78 -30.84
N PHE A 90 -7.02 15.98 -30.32
CA PHE A 90 -7.81 17.17 -30.69
C PHE A 90 -7.52 17.64 -32.12
N ALA A 91 -6.27 17.54 -32.59
CA ALA A 91 -5.94 17.85 -33.97
C ALA A 91 -6.65 16.91 -34.95
N GLU A 92 -6.75 15.62 -34.62
CA GLU A 92 -7.52 14.63 -35.40
C GLU A 92 -9.03 14.93 -35.42
N LEU A 93 -9.55 15.55 -34.36
CA LEU A 93 -10.94 16.02 -34.28
C LEU A 93 -11.16 17.38 -34.97
N GLY A 94 -10.09 18.05 -35.41
CA GLY A 94 -10.16 19.38 -36.00
C GLY A 94 -10.45 20.50 -35.00
N CYS A 95 -10.20 20.28 -33.70
CA CYS A 95 -10.40 21.27 -32.65
C CYS A 95 -9.14 22.11 -32.44
N ASN A 96 -9.29 23.44 -32.43
CA ASN A 96 -8.26 24.37 -32.00
C ASN A 96 -8.31 24.54 -30.47
N VAL A 97 -7.21 24.20 -29.78
CA VAL A 97 -7.16 24.10 -28.32
C VAL A 97 -6.17 25.10 -27.73
N LYS A 98 -6.62 25.86 -26.72
CA LYS A 98 -5.76 26.68 -25.88
C LYS A 98 -5.38 25.91 -24.62
N TRP A 99 -4.09 25.63 -24.44
CA TRP A 99 -3.55 25.06 -23.20
C TRP A 99 -3.06 26.17 -22.27
N ILE A 100 -3.37 26.05 -20.98
CA ILE A 100 -2.91 26.94 -19.91
C ILE A 100 -2.38 26.06 -18.77
N SER A 101 -1.07 26.09 -18.53
CA SER A 101 -0.48 25.38 -17.39
C SER A 101 -0.67 26.19 -16.11
N VAL A 102 -1.17 25.56 -15.05
CA VAL A 102 -1.22 26.22 -13.73
C VAL A 102 0.13 26.18 -13.01
N GLU A 103 1.09 25.40 -13.49
CA GLU A 103 2.46 25.36 -12.95
C GLU A 103 3.12 26.75 -12.98
N GLU A 104 2.82 27.57 -14.00
CA GLU A 104 3.29 28.95 -14.12
C GLU A 104 2.78 29.87 -12.97
N CYS A 105 1.73 29.43 -12.26
CA CYS A 105 1.16 30.12 -11.11
C CYS A 105 1.72 29.61 -9.77
N MET A 106 2.59 28.59 -9.77
CA MET A 106 3.22 28.11 -8.54
C MET A 106 4.22 29.14 -8.00
N LYS A 107 4.43 29.11 -6.69
CA LYS A 107 5.56 29.82 -6.05
C LYS A 107 6.88 29.24 -6.55
N SER A 108 7.96 29.98 -6.36
CA SER A 108 9.29 29.49 -6.70
C SER A 108 9.67 28.23 -5.91
N THR A 109 10.56 27.41 -6.48
CA THR A 109 11.11 26.22 -5.81
C THR A 109 11.66 26.54 -4.42
N ASP A 110 12.37 27.67 -4.26
CA ASP A 110 12.96 28.08 -2.97
C ASP A 110 11.89 28.40 -1.93
N GLU A 111 10.82 29.10 -2.32
CA GLU A 111 9.69 29.38 -1.42
C GLU A 111 8.96 28.10 -1.00
N ILE A 112 8.76 27.17 -1.93
CA ILE A 112 8.12 25.88 -1.65
C ILE A 112 9.01 25.03 -0.74
N GLN A 113 10.32 24.96 -1.01
CA GLN A 113 11.27 24.25 -0.15
C GLN A 113 11.30 24.82 1.27
N ALA A 114 11.35 26.16 1.41
CA ALA A 114 11.28 26.82 2.71
C ALA A 114 9.97 26.53 3.45
N MET A 115 8.85 26.47 2.72
CA MET A 115 7.53 26.16 3.27
C MET A 115 7.44 24.71 3.78
N VAL A 116 8.00 23.73 3.04
CA VAL A 116 7.90 22.30 3.41
C VAL A 116 8.97 21.86 4.39
N ALA A 117 10.12 22.57 4.48
CA ALA A 117 11.26 22.22 5.33
C ALA A 117 10.90 21.88 6.79
N PRO A 118 9.97 22.58 7.48
CA PRO A 118 9.59 22.25 8.85
C PRO A 118 9.04 20.82 9.05
N PHE A 119 8.60 20.15 7.98
CA PHE A 119 7.99 18.83 8.01
C PHE A 119 8.94 17.69 7.62
N LEU A 120 10.16 18.00 7.17
CA LEU A 120 11.07 17.01 6.58
C LEU A 120 12.13 16.46 7.55
N GLY A 121 12.11 16.94 8.80
CA GLY A 121 13.08 16.54 9.82
C GLY A 121 14.52 16.84 9.40
N SER A 122 15.45 16.00 9.84
CA SER A 122 16.88 16.15 9.52
C SER A 122 17.21 15.63 8.11
N PRO A 123 18.13 16.28 7.37
CA PRO A 123 18.63 15.75 6.10
C PRO A 123 19.24 14.35 6.25
N GLY A 124 18.99 13.44 5.29
CA GLY A 124 19.46 12.05 5.32
C GLY A 124 18.62 11.12 6.20
N SER A 125 17.76 11.67 7.06
CA SER A 125 16.78 10.90 7.82
C SER A 125 15.61 10.51 6.92
N VAL A 126 15.00 9.35 7.18
CA VAL A 126 13.73 8.93 6.57
C VAL A 126 12.51 9.52 7.31
N TRP A 127 12.73 10.20 8.44
CA TRP A 127 11.67 10.71 9.31
C TRP A 127 11.31 12.17 9.02
N GLY A 128 10.01 12.44 9.01
CA GLY A 128 9.41 13.77 8.95
C GLY A 128 8.18 13.85 9.86
N THR A 129 7.39 14.91 9.72
CA THR A 129 6.16 15.10 10.50
C THR A 129 5.03 15.42 9.53
N ARG A 130 3.86 14.82 9.75
CA ARG A 130 2.67 15.02 8.91
C ARG A 130 2.37 16.52 8.74
N SER A 131 2.27 16.96 7.50
CA SER A 131 2.06 18.37 7.18
C SER A 131 0.63 18.83 7.45
N ASN A 132 0.49 20.11 7.75
CA ASN A 132 -0.80 20.82 7.80
C ASN A 132 -0.94 21.85 6.67
N ILE A 133 -0.05 21.80 5.66
CA ILE A 133 -0.11 22.67 4.48
C ILE A 133 -1.30 22.27 3.61
N ASN A 134 -1.93 23.24 2.94
CA ASN A 134 -2.92 23.03 1.89
C ASN A 134 -2.34 23.36 0.50
N LEU A 135 -2.86 22.72 -0.56
CA LEU A 135 -2.32 22.82 -1.92
C LEU A 135 -2.30 24.27 -2.42
N GLN A 136 -3.31 25.08 -2.08
CA GLN A 136 -3.37 26.48 -2.46
C GLN A 136 -2.12 27.28 -2.03
N GLN A 137 -1.45 26.88 -0.93
CA GLN A 137 -0.25 27.56 -0.45
C GLN A 137 0.99 27.34 -1.35
N PHE A 138 0.95 26.37 -2.26
CA PHE A 138 1.99 26.16 -3.28
C PHE A 138 1.90 27.18 -4.43
N PHE A 139 0.82 27.98 -4.48
CA PHE A 139 0.55 28.90 -5.58
C PHE A 139 0.60 30.37 -5.17
N GLU A 140 0.95 31.22 -6.14
CA GLU A 140 0.73 32.65 -6.09
C GLU A 140 -0.75 32.93 -6.39
N THR A 141 -1.53 33.19 -5.33
CA THR A 141 -2.99 33.36 -5.43
C THR A 141 -3.41 34.42 -6.44
N GLU A 142 -2.63 35.52 -6.57
CA GLU A 142 -2.91 36.57 -7.54
C GLU A 142 -2.71 36.13 -9.00
N LYS A 143 -1.77 35.22 -9.27
CA LYS A 143 -1.56 34.65 -10.61
C LYS A 143 -2.71 33.71 -10.96
N LEU A 144 -3.05 32.80 -10.05
CA LEU A 144 -4.19 31.88 -10.23
C LEU A 144 -5.50 32.64 -10.52
N ALA A 145 -5.78 33.73 -9.80
CA ALA A 145 -7.00 34.52 -9.99
C ALA A 145 -7.10 35.20 -11.38
N LYS A 146 -5.96 35.42 -12.05
CA LYS A 146 -5.89 36.05 -13.38
C LYS A 146 -6.01 35.04 -14.52
N VAL A 147 -5.95 33.74 -14.25
CA VAL A 147 -6.11 32.69 -15.26
C VAL A 147 -7.57 32.65 -15.72
N GLN A 148 -7.80 33.02 -16.98
CA GLN A 148 -9.12 33.08 -17.59
C GLN A 148 -9.17 32.24 -18.88
N PRO A 149 -10.33 31.64 -19.21
CA PRO A 149 -10.51 30.97 -20.49
C PRO A 149 -10.36 31.92 -21.68
N ASP A 150 -9.98 31.40 -22.83
CA ASP A 150 -9.90 32.15 -24.09
C ASP A 150 -11.00 31.69 -25.05
N ASP A 151 -12.04 32.51 -25.22
CA ASP A 151 -13.18 32.21 -26.06
C ASP A 151 -12.89 32.24 -27.58
N SER A 152 -11.68 32.62 -28.00
CA SER A 152 -11.24 32.58 -29.40
C SER A 152 -10.84 31.19 -29.88
N PHE A 153 -10.71 30.22 -28.97
CA PHE A 153 -10.44 28.81 -29.26
C PHE A 153 -11.71 27.97 -29.16
N ASP A 154 -11.72 26.81 -29.81
CA ASP A 154 -12.85 25.88 -29.71
C ASP A 154 -12.96 25.33 -28.28
N ILE A 155 -11.80 25.07 -27.66
CA ILE A 155 -11.68 24.57 -26.30
C ILE A 155 -10.52 25.29 -25.61
N THR A 156 -10.75 25.80 -24.39
CA THR A 156 -9.66 26.20 -23.48
C THR A 156 -9.51 25.17 -22.37
N ILE A 157 -8.28 24.71 -22.14
CA ILE A 157 -7.93 23.70 -21.15
C ILE A 157 -6.90 24.26 -20.18
N ALA A 158 -7.28 24.39 -18.91
CA ALA A 158 -6.33 24.58 -17.83
C ALA A 158 -5.87 23.22 -17.30
N TYR A 159 -4.56 23.02 -17.13
CA TYR A 159 -4.02 21.74 -16.68
C TYR A 159 -2.87 21.89 -15.68
N GLY A 160 -2.63 20.82 -14.92
CA GLY A 160 -1.56 20.73 -13.93
C GLY A 160 -2.11 20.33 -12.55
N THR A 161 -1.24 19.81 -11.69
CA THR A 161 -1.61 19.47 -10.31
C THR A 161 -2.05 20.75 -9.59
N GLY A 162 -3.30 20.81 -9.15
CA GLY A 162 -3.90 22.01 -8.55
C GLY A 162 -4.74 22.86 -9.49
N ALA A 163 -4.93 22.46 -10.75
CA ALA A 163 -5.76 23.22 -11.70
C ALA A 163 -7.22 23.38 -11.26
N GLY A 164 -7.75 22.47 -10.43
CA GLY A 164 -9.08 22.53 -9.81
C GLY A 164 -9.25 23.64 -8.76
N LEU A 165 -8.15 24.31 -8.37
CA LEU A 165 -8.18 25.54 -7.57
C LEU A 165 -8.69 26.75 -8.38
N LEU A 166 -8.68 26.67 -9.71
CA LEU A 166 -9.25 27.71 -10.56
C LEU A 166 -10.76 27.84 -10.31
N ASN A 167 -11.22 29.09 -10.30
CA ASN A 167 -12.63 29.40 -10.16
C ASN A 167 -13.34 29.42 -11.52
N TRP A 168 -13.13 28.38 -12.34
CA TRP A 168 -13.87 28.22 -13.58
C TRP A 168 -15.10 27.35 -13.33
N ASN A 169 -16.22 27.72 -13.96
CA ASN A 169 -17.40 26.87 -14.03
C ASN A 169 -17.25 25.87 -15.18
N ALA A 170 -16.30 24.96 -15.04
CA ALA A 170 -15.91 24.00 -16.07
C ALA A 170 -15.87 22.57 -15.50
N PRO A 171 -16.16 21.55 -16.32
CA PRO A 171 -15.93 20.16 -15.96
C PRO A 171 -14.46 19.90 -15.60
N VAL A 172 -14.24 19.11 -14.55
CA VAL A 172 -12.90 18.66 -14.15
C VAL A 172 -12.68 17.19 -14.56
N VAL A 173 -11.59 16.94 -15.26
CA VAL A 173 -10.98 15.61 -15.46
C VAL A 173 -9.88 15.46 -14.42
N PHE A 174 -9.95 14.42 -13.57
CA PHE A 174 -8.94 14.15 -12.57
C PHE A 174 -8.05 12.98 -13.00
N LEU A 175 -6.75 13.24 -13.14
CA LEU A 175 -5.76 12.24 -13.52
C LEU A 175 -5.10 11.64 -12.28
N ASP A 176 -5.14 10.33 -12.15
CA ASP A 176 -4.53 9.60 -11.05
C ASP A 176 -3.41 8.69 -11.54
N VAL A 177 -2.52 8.35 -10.60
CA VAL A 177 -1.42 7.40 -10.78
C VAL A 177 -1.29 6.58 -9.49
N PRO A 178 -1.30 5.24 -9.55
CA PRO A 178 -1.06 4.40 -8.37
C PRO A 178 0.25 4.74 -7.67
N LYS A 179 0.27 4.74 -6.33
CA LYS A 179 1.44 5.19 -5.53
C LYS A 179 2.68 4.32 -5.75
N ASN A 180 2.52 3.02 -6.00
CA ASN A 180 3.64 2.16 -6.39
C ASN A 180 4.26 2.59 -7.73
N GLU A 181 3.44 3.03 -8.70
CA GLU A 181 3.92 3.58 -9.97
C GLU A 181 4.61 4.93 -9.78
N ILE A 182 4.10 5.81 -8.91
CA ILE A 182 4.80 7.05 -8.52
C ILE A 182 6.18 6.73 -7.96
N GLN A 183 6.30 5.69 -7.12
CA GLN A 183 7.58 5.27 -6.56
C GLN A 183 8.52 4.66 -7.61
N TYR A 184 8.02 3.88 -8.56
CA TYR A 184 8.84 3.37 -9.67
C TYR A 184 9.37 4.52 -10.54
N ARG A 185 8.52 5.48 -10.90
CA ARG A 185 8.91 6.71 -11.63
C ARG A 185 9.94 7.53 -10.84
N MET A 186 9.76 7.65 -9.53
CA MET A 186 10.70 8.33 -8.64
C MET A 186 12.06 7.63 -8.63
N ARG A 187 12.11 6.31 -8.46
CA ARG A 187 13.37 5.51 -8.50
C ARG A 187 14.05 5.57 -9.86
N ALA A 188 13.28 5.74 -10.93
CA ALA A 188 13.78 5.98 -12.28
C ALA A 188 14.19 7.46 -12.54
N SER A 189 14.03 8.34 -11.55
CA SER A 189 14.28 9.79 -11.65
C SER A 189 13.45 10.47 -12.74
N GLU A 190 12.19 10.04 -12.90
CA GLU A 190 11.25 10.58 -13.89
C GLU A 190 10.20 11.50 -13.27
N THR A 191 9.97 11.38 -11.96
CA THR A 191 9.11 12.30 -11.20
C THR A 191 9.79 12.71 -9.90
N GLY A 192 9.52 13.94 -9.48
CA GLY A 192 9.96 14.50 -8.21
C GLY A 192 8.79 14.90 -7.31
N ASN A 193 9.11 15.71 -6.31
CA ASN A 193 8.12 16.29 -5.41
C ASN A 193 7.37 17.46 -6.05
N LEU A 194 6.19 17.79 -5.51
CA LEU A 194 5.32 18.84 -6.02
C LEU A 194 6.01 20.22 -6.05
N GLY A 195 5.94 20.92 -7.18
CA GLY A 195 6.43 22.31 -7.30
C GLY A 195 7.94 22.47 -7.19
N THR A 196 8.71 21.46 -7.61
CA THR A 196 10.16 21.53 -7.69
C THR A 196 10.68 20.68 -8.84
N ASP A 197 11.57 21.25 -9.64
CA ASP A 197 12.31 20.50 -10.67
C ASP A 197 13.53 19.75 -10.11
N VAL A 198 13.88 20.00 -8.85
CA VAL A 198 15.00 19.34 -8.17
C VAL A 198 14.61 17.90 -7.84
N ILE A 199 15.26 16.95 -8.51
CA ILE A 199 15.15 15.51 -8.22
C ILE A 199 16.16 15.15 -7.13
N SER A 200 15.65 14.98 -5.91
CA SER A 200 16.41 14.51 -4.76
C SER A 200 16.64 12.99 -4.80
N LYS A 201 17.45 12.48 -3.86
CA LYS A 201 17.56 11.03 -3.62
C LYS A 201 16.18 10.43 -3.37
N ALA A 202 15.94 9.21 -3.87
CA ALA A 202 14.66 8.53 -3.76
C ALA A 202 14.10 8.48 -2.32
N SER A 203 14.95 8.28 -1.31
CA SER A 203 14.55 8.28 0.10
C SER A 203 14.03 9.63 0.60
N GLU A 204 14.68 10.74 0.19
CA GLU A 204 14.25 12.10 0.53
C GLU A 204 12.96 12.47 -0.21
N THR A 205 12.87 12.08 -1.49
CA THR A 205 11.67 12.30 -2.30
C THR A 205 10.48 11.55 -1.72
N TYR A 206 10.64 10.27 -1.35
CA TYR A 206 9.60 9.46 -0.70
C TYR A 206 9.21 10.02 0.66
N LYS A 207 10.18 10.42 1.50
CA LYS A 207 9.89 11.09 2.79
C LYS A 207 8.97 12.29 2.59
N ARG A 208 9.30 13.16 1.64
CA ARG A 208 8.45 14.33 1.34
C ARG A 208 7.10 13.93 0.75
N PHE A 209 7.02 12.89 -0.09
CA PHE A 209 5.73 12.37 -0.54
C PHE A 209 4.85 11.96 0.64
N TYR A 210 5.37 11.13 1.53
CA TYR A 210 4.63 10.59 2.67
C TYR A 210 4.15 11.70 3.62
N PHE A 211 5.06 12.58 4.07
CA PHE A 211 4.72 13.56 5.11
C PHE A 211 4.08 14.84 4.59
N VAL A 212 4.24 15.18 3.30
CA VAL A 212 3.79 16.46 2.75
C VAL A 212 2.92 16.25 1.52
N ASP A 213 3.50 15.82 0.39
CA ASP A 213 2.83 15.95 -0.90
C ASP A 213 1.56 15.07 -0.96
N TRP A 214 1.60 13.81 -0.50
CA TRP A 214 0.42 12.95 -0.49
C TRP A 214 -0.64 13.42 0.52
N VAL A 215 -0.24 13.98 1.66
CA VAL A 215 -1.17 14.58 2.64
C VAL A 215 -1.92 15.75 1.98
N VAL A 216 -1.18 16.65 1.35
CA VAL A 216 -1.70 17.84 0.64
C VAL A 216 -2.62 17.42 -0.51
N LEU A 217 -2.19 16.46 -1.33
CA LEU A 217 -2.90 16.07 -2.53
C LEU A 217 -4.13 15.20 -2.25
N ASN A 218 -4.12 14.39 -1.19
CA ASN A 218 -5.32 13.67 -0.72
C ASN A 218 -6.39 14.67 -0.25
N ALA A 219 -6.00 15.69 0.52
CA ALA A 219 -6.91 16.74 0.96
C ALA A 219 -7.45 17.56 -0.23
N HIS A 220 -6.60 17.92 -1.19
CA HIS A 220 -7.00 18.64 -2.39
C HIS A 220 -8.00 17.85 -3.24
N ARG A 221 -7.68 16.59 -3.56
CA ARG A 221 -8.56 15.67 -4.31
C ARG A 221 -9.95 15.63 -3.71
N LYS A 222 -10.05 15.44 -2.38
CA LYS A 222 -11.32 15.44 -1.66
C LYS A 222 -12.06 16.79 -1.81
N SER A 223 -11.35 17.91 -1.71
CA SER A 223 -11.94 19.25 -1.78
C SER A 223 -12.55 19.59 -3.14
N ILE A 224 -12.03 19.02 -4.24
CA ILE A 224 -12.49 19.30 -5.61
C ILE A 224 -13.38 18.20 -6.19
N PHE A 225 -13.56 17.07 -5.50
CA PHE A 225 -14.23 15.90 -6.07
C PHE A 225 -15.68 16.18 -6.51
N ASN A 226 -16.35 17.17 -5.91
CA ASN A 226 -17.68 17.62 -6.34
C ASN A 226 -17.69 18.24 -7.76
N LYS A 227 -16.56 18.79 -8.23
CA LYS A 227 -16.39 19.36 -9.58
C LYS A 227 -15.92 18.32 -10.62
N VAL A 228 -15.38 17.19 -10.17
CA VAL A 228 -14.89 16.12 -11.04
C VAL A 228 -16.05 15.48 -11.79
N LEU A 229 -15.92 15.31 -13.10
CA LEU A 229 -16.86 14.55 -13.93
C LEU A 229 -16.24 13.27 -14.50
N VAL A 230 -14.92 13.23 -14.63
CA VAL A 230 -14.17 12.09 -15.16
C VAL A 230 -12.95 11.85 -14.27
N VAL A 231 -12.70 10.58 -13.94
CA VAL A 231 -11.44 10.13 -13.34
C VAL A 231 -10.72 9.27 -14.38
N ALA A 232 -9.41 9.47 -14.53
CA ALA A 232 -8.61 8.73 -15.48
C ALA A 232 -7.32 8.22 -14.85
N ASP A 233 -7.01 6.95 -15.13
CA ASP A 233 -5.80 6.27 -14.72
C ASP A 233 -4.73 6.41 -15.81
N THR A 234 -3.63 7.06 -15.44
CA THR A 234 -2.55 7.47 -16.35
C THR A 234 -1.27 6.64 -16.15
N GLN A 235 -1.37 5.44 -15.56
CA GLN A 235 -0.21 4.59 -15.35
C GLN A 235 0.46 4.14 -16.67
N TRP A 236 -0.29 4.13 -17.79
CA TRP A 236 0.18 3.67 -19.10
C TRP A 236 0.72 4.75 -20.05
N ARG A 237 1.44 5.78 -19.60
CA ARG A 237 2.12 6.78 -20.49
C ARG A 237 1.29 7.21 -21.73
N ASN A 238 1.54 6.58 -22.89
CA ASN A 238 0.90 6.84 -24.19
C ASN A 238 -0.55 6.34 -24.32
N GLU A 239 -1.07 5.70 -23.28
CA GLU A 239 -2.42 5.17 -23.20
C GLU A 239 -3.09 5.61 -21.89
N ILE A 240 -4.42 5.60 -21.87
CA ILE A 240 -5.22 6.05 -20.72
C ILE A 240 -6.52 5.28 -20.65
N ASN A 241 -6.96 4.90 -19.45
CA ASN A 241 -8.33 4.44 -19.24
C ASN A 241 -9.04 5.43 -18.32
N TRP A 242 -10.33 5.67 -18.58
CA TRP A 242 -11.11 6.65 -17.83
C TRP A 242 -12.54 6.20 -17.60
N ILE A 243 -13.13 6.73 -16.52
CA ILE A 243 -14.48 6.43 -16.05
C ILE A 243 -15.21 7.74 -15.72
N ALA A 244 -16.52 7.78 -16.00
CA ALA A 244 -17.35 8.88 -15.55
C ALA A 244 -17.55 8.80 -14.04
N LYS A 245 -17.53 9.96 -13.35
CA LYS A 245 -17.65 10.02 -11.88
C LYS A 245 -18.85 9.22 -11.35
N LYS A 246 -20.00 9.33 -12.00
CA LYS A 246 -21.22 8.61 -11.59
C LYS A 246 -20.99 7.10 -11.52
N ASP A 247 -20.34 6.53 -12.53
CA ASP A 247 -20.08 5.09 -12.57
C ASP A 247 -19.04 4.68 -11.52
N LEU A 248 -18.08 5.55 -11.22
CA LEU A 248 -17.13 5.35 -10.13
C LEU A 248 -17.80 5.42 -8.75
N GLU A 249 -18.69 6.37 -8.51
CA GLU A 249 -19.46 6.47 -7.25
C GLU A 249 -20.34 5.22 -7.04
N GLU A 250 -21.03 4.75 -8.09
CA GLU A 250 -21.79 3.49 -8.05
C GLU A 250 -20.88 2.28 -7.77
N ALA A 251 -19.67 2.26 -8.35
CA ALA A 251 -18.69 1.20 -8.13
C ALA A 251 -18.18 1.16 -6.69
N LEU A 252 -17.82 2.31 -6.13
CA LEU A 252 -17.32 2.43 -4.75
C LEU A 252 -18.41 2.07 -3.73
N GLU A 253 -19.65 2.52 -3.94
CA GLU A 253 -20.78 2.17 -3.08
C GLU A 253 -21.09 0.66 -3.12
N LYS A 254 -21.02 0.03 -4.29
CA LYS A 254 -21.16 -1.43 -4.38
C LYS A 254 -20.04 -2.15 -3.65
N LEU A 255 -18.80 -1.69 -3.84
CA LEU A 255 -17.62 -2.31 -3.24
C LEU A 255 -17.61 -2.19 -1.71
N SER A 256 -18.17 -1.11 -1.16
CA SER A 256 -18.28 -0.91 0.30
C SER A 256 -19.27 -1.85 0.99
N HIS A 257 -20.03 -2.65 0.23
CA HIS A 257 -20.99 -3.63 0.74
C HIS A 257 -20.66 -5.09 0.35
N SER A 258 -19.62 -5.29 -0.46
CA SER A 258 -19.26 -6.59 -1.03
C SER A 258 -17.86 -7.00 -0.61
N VAL A 259 -17.56 -8.29 -0.73
CA VAL A 259 -16.18 -8.77 -0.65
C VAL A 259 -15.31 -8.07 -1.71
N MET A 260 -14.10 -7.69 -1.32
CA MET A 260 -13.14 -7.06 -2.22
C MET A 260 -11.70 -7.49 -1.98
N ARG A 261 -10.84 -7.12 -2.92
CA ARG A 261 -9.38 -7.28 -2.83
C ARG A 261 -8.71 -6.07 -3.46
N ALA A 262 -7.70 -5.55 -2.78
CA ALA A 262 -6.83 -4.50 -3.29
C ALA A 262 -5.80 -5.10 -4.26
N ARG A 263 -5.23 -4.29 -5.15
CA ARG A 263 -4.13 -4.76 -6.00
C ARG A 263 -2.85 -4.84 -5.19
N PRO A 264 -2.25 -6.03 -5.02
CA PRO A 264 -0.98 -6.16 -4.32
C PRO A 264 0.18 -5.65 -5.19
N TRP A 265 1.29 -5.29 -4.55
CA TRP A 265 2.54 -5.02 -5.24
C TRP A 265 3.74 -5.46 -4.41
N PHE A 266 4.85 -5.76 -5.08
CA PHE A 266 5.96 -6.52 -4.49
C PHE A 266 7.27 -5.78 -4.69
N ASP A 267 8.13 -5.78 -3.68
CA ASP A 267 9.41 -5.07 -3.73
C ASP A 267 10.58 -5.95 -3.26
N PRO A 268 11.72 -5.93 -3.96
CA PRO A 268 12.93 -6.58 -3.49
C PRO A 268 13.48 -5.87 -2.24
N GLY A 269 14.29 -6.60 -1.48
CA GLY A 269 14.93 -6.04 -0.30
C GLY A 269 16.21 -6.78 0.02
N VAL A 270 17.05 -6.16 0.86
CA VAL A 270 18.38 -6.69 1.22
C VAL A 270 18.33 -8.08 1.85
N TRP A 271 17.24 -8.38 2.57
CA TRP A 271 17.02 -9.64 3.25
C TRP A 271 16.07 -10.59 2.50
N GLY A 272 15.53 -10.13 1.36
CA GLY A 272 14.42 -10.79 0.67
C GLY A 272 14.73 -12.21 0.25
N GLY A 273 13.72 -13.06 0.36
CA GLY A 273 13.75 -14.48 0.04
C GLY A 273 13.25 -14.83 -1.36
N GLN A 274 13.02 -16.11 -1.55
CA GLN A 274 12.64 -16.72 -2.82
C GLN A 274 11.22 -17.28 -2.83
N TRP A 275 10.51 -17.34 -1.70
CA TRP A 275 9.20 -17.97 -1.64
C TRP A 275 8.20 -17.30 -2.59
N MET A 276 8.07 -15.97 -2.49
CA MET A 276 7.16 -15.21 -3.36
C MET A 276 7.62 -15.30 -4.80
N LYS A 277 8.93 -15.15 -5.03
CA LYS A 277 9.54 -15.24 -6.35
C LYS A 277 9.31 -16.60 -7.02
N GLU A 278 9.22 -17.69 -6.29
CA GLU A 278 9.03 -19.03 -6.86
C GLU A 278 7.54 -19.38 -6.99
N ARG A 279 6.72 -19.03 -6.00
CA ARG A 279 5.33 -19.51 -5.89
C ARG A 279 4.29 -18.58 -6.48
N ILE A 280 4.55 -17.27 -6.55
CA ILE A 280 3.62 -16.31 -7.14
C ILE A 280 3.95 -16.14 -8.63
N LYS A 281 3.02 -16.54 -9.50
CA LYS A 281 3.16 -16.33 -10.95
C LYS A 281 2.88 -14.88 -11.32
N GLY A 282 3.47 -14.42 -12.43
CA GLY A 282 3.38 -13.03 -12.87
C GLY A 282 4.44 -12.09 -12.27
N LEU A 283 5.07 -12.47 -11.14
CA LEU A 283 6.22 -11.71 -10.63
C LEU A 283 7.42 -11.78 -11.58
N ASP A 284 8.14 -10.67 -11.69
CA ASP A 284 9.35 -10.58 -12.50
C ASP A 284 10.45 -11.46 -11.91
N LYS A 285 10.77 -12.56 -12.59
CA LYS A 285 11.78 -13.54 -12.16
C LYS A 285 13.22 -13.02 -12.34
N ARG A 286 13.41 -11.88 -13.02
CA ARG A 286 14.73 -11.23 -13.17
C ARG A 286 15.17 -10.51 -11.90
N LYS A 287 14.25 -10.17 -10.99
CA LYS A 287 14.58 -9.62 -9.67
C LYS A 287 15.37 -10.65 -8.86
N VAL A 288 16.32 -10.19 -8.05
CA VAL A 288 17.16 -11.08 -7.24
C VAL A 288 16.32 -11.84 -6.21
N ASN A 289 15.36 -11.17 -5.58
CA ASN A 289 14.44 -11.68 -4.58
C ASN A 289 13.15 -10.84 -4.53
N TYR A 290 12.26 -11.17 -3.61
CA TYR A 290 11.23 -10.27 -3.09
C TYR A 290 11.31 -10.31 -1.57
N ALA A 291 11.24 -9.14 -0.93
CA ALA A 291 11.24 -9.02 0.53
C ALA A 291 9.84 -8.73 1.05
N TRP A 292 9.15 -7.79 0.38
CA TRP A 292 7.84 -7.30 0.78
C TRP A 292 6.74 -7.65 -0.23
N SER A 293 5.54 -7.92 0.27
CA SER A 293 4.30 -7.85 -0.50
C SER A 293 3.31 -6.92 0.17
N PHE A 294 3.03 -5.78 -0.47
CA PHE A 294 2.00 -4.86 -0.04
C PHE A 294 0.62 -5.44 -0.40
N GLU A 295 0.20 -6.49 0.29
CA GLU A 295 -1.07 -7.20 0.07
C GLU A 295 -2.25 -6.28 0.34
N LEU A 296 -2.24 -5.62 1.51
CA LEU A 296 -3.23 -4.63 1.91
C LEU A 296 -2.61 -3.59 2.84
N ILE A 297 -1.98 -2.58 2.27
CA ILE A 297 -1.54 -1.34 2.90
C ILE A 297 -2.31 -0.21 2.22
N VAL A 298 -3.53 0.09 2.69
CA VAL A 298 -4.47 1.01 2.02
C VAL A 298 -3.85 2.36 1.59
N PRO A 299 -2.98 3.01 2.38
CA PRO A 299 -2.32 4.23 1.94
C PRO A 299 -1.40 4.07 0.72
N GLU A 300 -1.07 2.85 0.28
CA GLU A 300 -0.20 2.53 -0.86
C GLU A 300 -0.96 1.79 -1.99
N ASN A 301 -2.01 1.05 -1.65
CA ASN A 301 -2.73 0.20 -2.58
C ASN A 301 -3.91 0.90 -3.28
N GLY A 302 -4.23 0.42 -4.47
CA GLY A 302 -5.48 0.73 -5.16
C GLY A 302 -6.43 -0.45 -5.23
N VAL A 303 -7.65 -0.16 -5.69
CA VAL A 303 -8.64 -1.14 -6.14
C VAL A 303 -8.78 -1.02 -7.65
N VAL A 304 -8.82 -2.15 -8.33
CA VAL A 304 -8.91 -2.19 -9.80
C VAL A 304 -10.33 -2.53 -10.19
N PHE A 305 -10.88 -1.74 -11.10
CA PHE A 305 -12.15 -1.99 -11.74
C PHE A 305 -11.97 -2.48 -13.17
N GLU A 306 -12.92 -3.28 -13.63
CA GLU A 306 -12.93 -3.82 -14.99
C GLU A 306 -14.25 -3.51 -15.70
N SER A 307 -14.17 -3.14 -16.98
CA SER A 307 -15.33 -3.06 -17.87
C SER A 307 -14.93 -3.29 -19.33
N ASP A 308 -15.58 -4.26 -19.98
CA ASP A 308 -15.30 -4.66 -21.37
C ASP A 308 -13.80 -4.94 -21.60
N GLY A 309 -13.17 -5.65 -20.67
CA GLY A 309 -11.76 -6.03 -20.67
C GLY A 309 -10.79 -4.90 -20.33
N LYS A 310 -11.26 -3.68 -20.04
CA LYS A 310 -10.40 -2.53 -19.71
C LYS A 310 -10.26 -2.41 -18.20
N LEU A 311 -9.03 -2.24 -17.72
CA LEU A 311 -8.75 -2.05 -16.29
C LEU A 311 -8.59 -0.57 -15.94
N LEU A 312 -9.04 -0.17 -14.76
CA LEU A 312 -8.81 1.16 -14.21
C LEU A 312 -8.58 1.04 -12.72
N GLU A 313 -7.46 1.58 -12.23
CA GLU A 313 -7.16 1.60 -10.80
C GLU A 313 -7.49 2.97 -10.19
N VAL A 314 -8.12 2.95 -9.02
CA VAL A 314 -8.21 4.10 -8.13
C VAL A 314 -7.59 3.76 -6.79
N PRO A 315 -6.98 4.70 -6.06
CA PRO A 315 -6.41 4.38 -4.76
C PRO A 315 -7.51 4.00 -3.77
N PHE A 316 -7.20 3.05 -2.90
CA PHE A 316 -8.15 2.57 -1.90
C PHE A 316 -8.58 3.72 -0.96
N ASP A 317 -7.71 4.70 -0.72
CA ASP A 317 -8.04 5.95 -0.02
C ASP A 317 -9.36 6.60 -0.51
N MET A 318 -9.69 6.52 -1.82
CA MET A 318 -10.96 7.03 -2.35
C MET A 318 -12.18 6.31 -1.73
N LEU A 319 -12.13 4.98 -1.60
CA LEU A 319 -13.20 4.21 -0.96
C LEU A 319 -13.37 4.65 0.50
N MET A 320 -12.27 4.87 1.21
CA MET A 320 -12.29 5.32 2.60
C MET A 320 -12.78 6.76 2.77
N MET A 321 -12.48 7.66 1.83
CA MET A 321 -12.94 9.05 1.88
C MET A 321 -14.47 9.18 1.91
N TRP A 322 -15.20 8.29 1.23
CA TRP A 322 -16.65 8.40 1.05
C TRP A 322 -17.46 7.30 1.75
N HIS A 323 -16.88 6.12 1.98
CA HIS A 323 -17.59 4.97 2.52
C HIS A 323 -16.95 4.38 3.79
N ASN A 324 -16.24 5.20 4.60
CA ASN A 324 -15.59 4.68 5.81
C ASN A 324 -16.53 4.01 6.82
N LYS A 325 -17.80 4.43 6.90
CA LYS A 325 -18.78 3.85 7.83
C LYS A 325 -19.20 2.47 7.38
N GLU A 326 -19.46 2.31 6.08
CA GLU A 326 -19.81 1.06 5.46
C GLU A 326 -18.63 0.08 5.55
N MET A 327 -17.41 0.60 5.38
CA MET A 327 -16.17 -0.16 5.50
C MET A 327 -15.88 -0.62 6.92
N ILE A 328 -15.81 0.30 7.89
CA ILE A 328 -15.27 0.06 9.24
C ILE A 328 -16.38 -0.19 10.28
N GLY A 329 -17.62 0.19 9.99
CA GLY A 329 -18.76 0.02 10.89
C GLY A 329 -18.67 0.91 12.12
N LYS A 330 -18.96 0.35 13.29
CA LYS A 330 -18.99 1.07 14.58
C LYS A 330 -17.70 1.80 14.94
N HIS A 331 -16.56 1.40 14.38
CA HIS A 331 -15.25 2.00 14.67
C HIS A 331 -14.90 3.20 13.76
N ALA A 332 -15.75 3.55 12.78
CA ALA A 332 -15.46 4.62 11.82
C ALA A 332 -15.24 5.99 12.49
N SER A 333 -15.88 6.24 13.63
CA SER A 333 -15.68 7.50 14.38
C SER A 333 -14.28 7.67 14.97
N PHE A 334 -13.55 6.57 15.18
CA PHE A 334 -12.18 6.60 15.69
C PHE A 334 -11.16 6.74 14.57
N PHE A 335 -11.31 5.95 13.50
CA PHE A 335 -10.33 5.89 12.41
C PHE A 335 -10.56 6.93 11.31
N GLY A 336 -11.78 7.44 11.16
CA GLY A 336 -12.12 8.36 10.07
C GLY A 336 -11.87 7.72 8.71
N GLU A 337 -10.92 8.27 7.95
CA GLU A 337 -10.56 7.83 6.60
C GLU A 337 -9.37 6.86 6.58
N GLU A 338 -8.76 6.59 7.73
CA GLU A 338 -7.63 5.66 7.82
C GLU A 338 -8.16 4.22 7.91
N PHE A 339 -7.71 3.35 7.01
CA PHE A 339 -8.03 1.94 7.12
C PHE A 339 -7.14 1.30 8.21
N PRO A 340 -7.71 0.54 9.15
CA PRO A 340 -7.05 0.30 10.43
C PRO A 340 -6.04 -0.86 10.42
N ILE A 341 -6.27 -1.89 9.60
CA ILE A 341 -5.50 -3.14 9.60
C ILE A 341 -4.77 -3.27 8.27
N ARG A 342 -3.51 -3.69 8.29
CA ARG A 342 -2.75 -4.04 7.11
C ARG A 342 -2.24 -5.46 7.14
N PHE A 343 -2.13 -6.06 5.95
CA PHE A 343 -1.49 -7.34 5.70
C PHE A 343 -0.29 -7.11 4.78
N ASP A 344 0.87 -7.63 5.14
CA ASP A 344 2.11 -7.62 4.34
C ASP A 344 2.78 -9.00 4.39
N PHE A 345 3.50 -9.39 3.34
CA PHE A 345 4.42 -10.52 3.41
C PHE A 345 5.84 -10.08 3.66
N LEU A 346 6.47 -10.68 4.68
CA LEU A 346 7.91 -10.60 4.90
C LEU A 346 8.51 -11.96 4.54
N ASP A 347 9.18 -12.02 3.40
CA ASP A 347 9.81 -13.23 2.87
C ASP A 347 11.31 -13.27 3.17
N THR A 348 11.71 -14.12 4.12
CA THR A 348 13.11 -14.46 4.42
C THR A 348 13.48 -15.88 3.99
N TRP A 349 12.64 -16.52 3.17
CA TRP A 349 12.81 -17.89 2.71
C TRP A 349 14.01 -18.00 1.78
N ASP A 350 15.05 -18.78 2.14
CA ASP A 350 16.34 -18.74 1.41
C ASP A 350 16.91 -17.31 1.29
N GLY A 351 16.56 -16.43 2.23
CA GLY A 351 17.02 -15.06 2.35
C GLY A 351 17.86 -14.86 3.60
N GLU A 352 17.72 -13.71 4.24
CA GLU A 352 18.46 -13.36 5.45
C GLU A 352 17.52 -12.89 6.57
N ASN A 353 18.04 -12.73 7.79
CA ASN A 353 17.27 -12.18 8.91
C ASN A 353 16.73 -10.77 8.59
N LEU A 354 15.57 -10.40 9.11
CA LEU A 354 15.17 -8.99 9.20
C LEU A 354 16.07 -8.25 10.21
N SER A 355 16.10 -6.93 10.13
CA SER A 355 16.74 -6.10 11.17
C SER A 355 16.12 -6.36 12.54
N ILE A 356 16.93 -6.31 13.59
CA ILE A 356 16.43 -6.15 14.95
C ILE A 356 15.82 -4.75 15.06
N GLN A 357 14.57 -4.68 15.46
CA GLN A 357 13.79 -3.45 15.39
C GLN A 357 12.72 -3.36 16.48
N CYS A 358 12.11 -2.19 16.61
CA CYS A 358 10.88 -1.97 17.36
C CYS A 358 10.01 -0.90 16.70
N HIS A 359 8.75 -0.80 17.13
CA HIS A 359 7.81 0.22 16.68
C HIS A 359 7.59 1.29 17.76
N PRO A 360 7.28 2.54 17.36
CA PRO A 360 7.05 3.62 18.30
C PRO A 360 5.84 3.36 19.20
N SER A 361 5.90 3.84 20.44
CA SER A 361 4.71 3.99 21.27
C SER A 361 3.74 5.02 20.68
N LEU A 362 2.46 4.92 21.05
CA LEU A 362 1.43 5.85 20.60
C LEU A 362 1.73 7.31 20.98
N GLU A 363 2.27 7.54 22.19
CA GLU A 363 2.69 8.87 22.61
C GLU A 363 3.84 9.39 21.74
N TYR A 364 4.83 8.55 21.47
CA TYR A 364 6.00 8.94 20.69
C TYR A 364 5.65 9.25 19.24
N ILE A 365 4.81 8.43 18.61
CA ILE A 365 4.46 8.62 17.19
C ILE A 365 3.66 9.90 16.97
N ARG A 366 2.72 10.20 17.88
CA ARG A 366 1.93 11.44 17.89
C ARG A 366 2.82 12.66 18.04
N LYS A 367 3.71 12.63 19.03
CA LYS A 367 4.57 13.77 19.37
C LYS A 367 5.61 14.09 18.29
N ASN A 368 6.23 13.06 17.69
CA ASN A 368 7.39 13.25 16.82
C ASN A 368 7.04 13.22 15.32
N PHE A 369 5.97 12.53 14.92
CA PHE A 369 5.64 12.34 13.49
C PHE A 369 4.22 12.79 13.12
N GLY A 370 3.37 13.12 14.12
CA GLY A 370 2.02 13.64 13.87
C GLY A 370 1.00 12.59 13.46
N GLU A 371 1.29 11.30 13.69
CA GLU A 371 0.36 10.19 13.42
C GLU A 371 -0.65 10.00 14.55
N HIS A 372 -1.83 9.46 14.23
CA HIS A 372 -2.93 9.31 15.19
C HIS A 372 -2.95 7.97 15.92
N ILE A 373 -2.44 6.94 15.26
CA ILE A 373 -2.33 5.55 15.73
C ILE A 373 -0.89 5.07 15.51
N THR A 374 -0.50 3.98 16.17
CA THR A 374 0.84 3.42 16.05
C THR A 374 0.83 2.04 15.41
N GLN A 375 2.00 1.60 14.95
CA GLN A 375 2.21 0.26 14.43
C GLN A 375 2.32 -0.73 15.60
N ASP A 376 1.24 -1.45 15.82
CA ASP A 376 1.17 -2.66 16.62
C ASP A 376 1.04 -3.84 15.66
N GLU A 377 1.92 -4.84 15.77
CA GLU A 377 1.98 -5.91 14.78
C GLU A 377 1.96 -7.32 15.38
N THR A 378 1.75 -8.28 14.51
CA THR A 378 1.90 -9.71 14.79
C THR A 378 2.55 -10.38 13.59
N TYR A 379 3.32 -11.43 13.86
CA TYR A 379 3.82 -12.34 12.83
C TYR A 379 2.97 -13.60 12.83
N TYR A 380 2.10 -13.72 11.84
CA TYR A 380 1.44 -14.99 11.53
C TYR A 380 2.36 -15.78 10.59
N MET A 381 2.80 -16.96 11.02
CA MET A 381 3.73 -17.77 10.24
C MET A 381 2.99 -18.46 9.09
N LEU A 382 2.94 -17.84 7.91
CA LEU A 382 2.24 -18.41 6.74
C LEU A 382 2.93 -19.69 6.25
N ASP A 383 4.27 -19.68 6.21
CA ASP A 383 5.10 -20.85 5.92
C ASP A 383 6.47 -20.67 6.58
N CYS A 384 7.17 -21.76 6.88
CA CYS A 384 8.56 -21.71 7.38
C CYS A 384 9.29 -23.03 7.10
N LYS A 385 10.62 -23.00 7.07
CA LYS A 385 11.41 -24.25 7.12
C LYS A 385 11.60 -24.71 8.56
N ASN A 386 11.94 -25.99 8.71
CA ASN A 386 12.28 -26.58 10.01
C ASN A 386 13.42 -25.79 10.68
N GLY A 387 13.24 -25.45 11.96
CA GLY A 387 14.22 -24.71 12.74
C GLY A 387 14.27 -23.20 12.47
N ALA A 388 13.40 -22.65 11.60
CA ALA A 388 13.27 -21.21 11.44
C ALA A 388 12.93 -20.54 12.78
N GLN A 389 13.39 -19.29 12.97
CA GLN A 389 13.32 -18.62 14.26
C GLN A 389 12.64 -17.25 14.16
N VAL A 390 12.01 -16.81 15.24
CA VAL A 390 11.62 -15.42 15.47
C VAL A 390 12.38 -14.90 16.69
N TYR A 391 13.05 -13.76 16.53
CA TYR A 391 13.65 -13.04 17.64
C TYR A 391 12.58 -12.16 18.27
N LEU A 392 12.36 -12.30 19.58
CA LEU A 392 11.26 -11.63 20.26
C LEU A 392 11.57 -11.39 21.73
N GLY A 393 11.44 -10.15 22.18
CA GLY A 393 11.64 -9.79 23.58
C GLY A 393 13.08 -9.98 24.08
N PHE A 394 13.35 -9.45 25.26
CA PHE A 394 14.72 -9.44 25.80
C PHE A 394 15.01 -10.68 26.65
N GLN A 395 16.29 -11.04 26.77
CA GLN A 395 16.75 -11.96 27.79
C GLN A 395 16.46 -11.40 29.19
N ASP A 396 16.23 -12.27 30.17
CA ASP A 396 15.93 -11.81 31.55
C ASP A 396 17.05 -10.92 32.13
N SER A 397 18.30 -11.24 31.76
CA SER A 397 19.52 -10.53 32.14
C SER A 397 19.83 -9.27 31.33
N ILE A 398 18.87 -8.74 30.56
CA ILE A 398 19.09 -7.55 29.73
C ILE A 398 19.49 -6.33 30.57
N GLU A 399 20.61 -5.72 30.19
CA GLU A 399 21.06 -4.43 30.71
C GLU A 399 20.97 -3.37 29.60
N PRO A 400 20.03 -2.41 29.68
CA PRO A 400 19.77 -1.45 28.60
C PRO A 400 21.02 -0.65 28.17
N THR A 401 21.84 -0.23 29.12
CA THR A 401 23.07 0.54 28.84
C THR A 401 24.11 -0.29 28.09
N GLU A 402 24.27 -1.57 28.47
CA GLU A 402 25.19 -2.49 27.79
C GLU A 402 24.71 -2.76 26.36
N PHE A 403 23.41 -3.01 26.19
CA PHE A 403 22.82 -3.23 24.87
C PHE A 403 22.98 -2.00 23.97
N LYS A 404 22.72 -0.79 24.46
CA LYS A 404 22.92 0.45 23.69
C LYS A 404 24.37 0.59 23.24
N THR A 405 25.30 0.39 24.17
CA THR A 405 26.74 0.48 23.91
C THR A 405 27.17 -0.54 22.84
N ALA A 406 26.65 -1.78 22.89
CA ALA A 406 26.95 -2.81 21.90
C ALA A 406 26.44 -2.44 20.50
N LEU A 407 25.24 -1.87 20.40
CA LEU A 407 24.66 -1.40 19.14
C LEU A 407 25.45 -0.24 18.54
N GLU A 408 25.78 0.77 19.35
CA GLU A 408 26.57 1.92 18.91
C GLU A 408 27.97 1.51 18.47
N TYR A 409 28.63 0.64 19.26
CA TYR A 409 29.95 0.11 18.93
C TYR A 409 29.92 -0.69 17.62
N SER A 410 28.90 -1.54 17.43
CA SER A 410 28.70 -2.30 16.19
C SER A 410 28.53 -1.39 14.97
N GLN A 411 27.71 -0.34 15.10
CA GLN A 411 27.46 0.62 14.02
C GLN A 411 28.73 1.40 13.64
N GLU A 412 29.51 1.86 14.63
CA GLU A 412 30.74 2.62 14.39
C GLU A 412 31.86 1.75 13.83
N ASN A 413 32.05 0.54 14.38
CA ASN A 413 33.21 -0.30 14.10
C ASN A 413 32.92 -1.43 13.09
N LYS A 414 31.66 -1.57 12.64
CA LYS A 414 31.21 -2.63 11.73
C LYS A 414 31.49 -4.03 12.29
N VAL A 415 31.20 -4.22 13.57
CA VAL A 415 31.44 -5.49 14.28
C VAL A 415 30.10 -6.17 14.54
N GLU A 416 30.03 -7.47 14.29
CA GLU A 416 28.82 -8.25 14.57
C GLU A 416 28.50 -8.33 16.07
N ILE A 417 27.21 -8.39 16.38
CA ILE A 417 26.70 -8.57 17.74
C ILE A 417 26.16 -9.99 17.83
N ASP A 418 26.58 -10.74 18.85
CA ASP A 418 25.83 -11.92 19.27
C ASP A 418 24.51 -11.47 19.90
N ILE A 419 23.51 -11.25 19.06
CA ILE A 419 22.24 -10.66 19.49
C ILE A 419 21.51 -11.53 20.50
N LYS A 420 21.75 -12.86 20.52
CA LYS A 420 21.09 -13.80 21.42
C LYS A 420 21.48 -13.57 22.89
N LYS A 421 22.59 -12.86 23.14
CA LYS A 421 22.95 -12.36 24.47
C LYS A 421 21.91 -11.38 25.03
N TYR A 422 21.22 -10.64 24.16
CA TYR A 422 20.29 -9.57 24.54
C TYR A 422 18.83 -9.90 24.24
N VAL A 423 18.56 -10.59 23.13
CA VAL A 423 17.21 -10.85 22.61
C VAL A 423 16.95 -12.36 22.59
N GLN A 424 15.76 -12.79 23.01
CA GLN A 424 15.37 -14.19 22.96
C GLN A 424 15.04 -14.62 21.51
N SER A 425 15.14 -15.92 21.23
CA SER A 425 14.74 -16.50 19.94
C SER A 425 13.87 -17.73 20.16
N PHE A 426 12.78 -17.83 19.41
CA PHE A 426 11.82 -18.92 19.49
C PHE A 426 11.70 -19.61 18.13
N GLU A 427 11.56 -20.93 18.16
CA GLU A 427 11.31 -21.70 16.93
C GLU A 427 9.91 -21.39 16.40
N ALA A 428 9.84 -21.15 15.10
CA ALA A 428 8.61 -20.78 14.41
C ALA A 428 8.04 -22.00 13.68
N HIS A 429 6.76 -22.28 13.92
CA HIS A 429 6.01 -23.28 13.17
C HIS A 429 4.94 -22.61 12.33
N LYS A 430 4.61 -23.26 11.22
CA LYS A 430 3.51 -22.81 10.36
C LYS A 430 2.24 -22.68 11.20
N HIS A 431 1.58 -21.53 11.05
CA HIS A 431 0.37 -21.09 11.75
C HIS A 431 0.56 -20.63 13.20
N ASP A 432 1.79 -20.50 13.69
CA ASP A 432 2.06 -19.76 14.93
C ASP A 432 1.73 -18.27 14.77
N LEU A 433 1.42 -17.61 15.89
CA LEU A 433 1.19 -16.17 15.95
C LEU A 433 2.04 -15.55 17.07
N PHE A 434 3.05 -14.77 16.67
CA PHE A 434 3.88 -13.97 17.58
C PHE A 434 3.32 -12.55 17.69
N LEU A 435 3.29 -12.02 18.90
CA LEU A 435 2.66 -10.74 19.22
C LEU A 435 3.71 -9.67 19.47
N ILE A 436 3.63 -8.57 18.74
CA ILE A 436 4.61 -7.50 18.76
C ILE A 436 3.88 -6.18 19.02
N PRO A 437 3.38 -5.96 20.25
CA PRO A 437 2.92 -4.64 20.66
C PRO A 437 4.07 -3.63 20.55
N ASN A 438 3.74 -2.36 20.28
CA ASN A 438 4.71 -1.28 20.15
C ASN A 438 5.73 -1.25 21.30
N GLY A 439 6.99 -0.94 20.99
CA GLY A 439 8.12 -1.01 21.94
C GLY A 439 8.72 -2.41 22.15
N THR A 440 8.20 -3.48 21.54
CA THR A 440 8.82 -4.82 21.60
C THR A 440 10.02 -4.88 20.67
N VAL A 441 11.16 -5.35 21.18
CA VAL A 441 12.29 -5.76 20.32
C VAL A 441 11.94 -7.05 19.59
N HIS A 442 12.11 -7.07 18.27
CA HIS A 442 11.78 -8.25 17.47
C HIS A 442 12.57 -8.30 16.14
N SER A 443 12.54 -9.46 15.49
CA SER A 443 12.96 -9.68 14.10
C SER A 443 12.49 -11.05 13.60
N SER A 444 12.08 -11.14 12.33
CA SER A 444 11.90 -12.44 11.67
C SER A 444 13.26 -13.00 11.26
N GLY A 445 13.57 -14.21 11.68
CA GLY A 445 14.79 -14.91 11.28
C GLY A 445 14.73 -15.41 9.84
N VAL A 446 15.84 -16.00 9.38
CA VAL A 446 15.91 -16.73 8.10
C VAL A 446 14.86 -17.81 7.98
N ASP A 447 14.49 -18.11 6.73
CA ASP A 447 13.63 -19.23 6.35
C ASP A 447 12.16 -19.15 6.80
N ASN A 448 11.65 -17.93 6.94
CA ASN A 448 10.25 -17.66 7.22
C ASN A 448 9.55 -16.98 6.04
N LEU A 449 8.26 -17.28 5.88
CA LEU A 449 7.31 -16.42 5.22
C LEU A 449 6.29 -15.96 6.26
N VAL A 450 6.39 -14.69 6.63
CA VAL A 450 5.52 -14.08 7.62
C VAL A 450 4.38 -13.36 6.89
N LEU A 451 3.15 -13.63 7.30
CA LEU A 451 2.05 -12.70 7.13
C LEU A 451 2.08 -11.73 8.32
N GLU A 452 2.56 -10.51 8.07
CA GLU A 452 2.51 -9.44 9.05
C GLU A 452 1.07 -8.91 9.09
N ILE A 453 0.40 -9.14 10.21
CA ILE A 453 -0.91 -8.53 10.50
C ILE A 453 -0.65 -7.39 11.46
N SER A 454 -0.91 -6.16 11.04
CA SER A 454 -0.53 -4.99 11.84
C SER A 454 -1.50 -3.82 11.71
N ALA A 455 -1.37 -2.88 12.63
CA ALA A 455 -2.00 -1.58 12.53
C ALA A 455 -1.33 -0.74 11.43
N THR A 456 -2.12 0.01 10.67
CA THR A 456 -1.60 1.11 9.82
C THR A 456 -1.40 2.32 10.73
N PRO A 457 -0.23 3.00 10.80
CA PRO A 457 0.71 3.33 9.73
C PRO A 457 1.87 2.35 9.53
N TYR A 458 2.60 2.46 8.40
CA TYR A 458 3.44 1.37 7.88
C TYR A 458 4.92 1.66 7.63
N ILE A 459 5.38 2.90 7.81
CA ILE A 459 6.80 3.24 7.58
C ILE A 459 7.62 3.30 8.88
N PHE A 460 7.00 3.09 10.04
CA PHE A 460 7.60 3.38 11.36
C PHE A 460 8.26 2.16 11.99
N THR A 461 9.45 1.84 11.48
CA THR A 461 10.30 0.76 12.01
C THR A 461 11.64 1.33 12.47
N PHE A 462 11.93 1.28 13.77
CA PHE A 462 13.21 1.71 14.33
C PHE A 462 14.19 0.54 14.36
N LYS A 463 14.96 0.44 13.27
CA LYS A 463 16.04 -0.54 13.14
C LYS A 463 17.14 -0.19 14.12
N MET A 464 17.63 -1.15 14.89
CA MET A 464 18.72 -0.94 15.84
C MET A 464 19.96 -1.78 15.51
N TYR A 465 19.78 -2.94 14.88
CA TYR A 465 20.88 -3.77 14.39
C TYR A 465 20.46 -4.47 13.11
N ASP A 466 21.34 -4.45 12.12
CA ASP A 466 21.06 -4.99 10.80
C ASP A 466 22.12 -5.97 10.31
N TRP A 467 22.73 -6.71 11.24
CA TRP A 467 23.71 -7.77 10.94
C TRP A 467 24.93 -7.27 10.16
N VAL A 468 25.28 -5.98 10.36
CA VAL A 468 26.38 -5.29 9.66
C VAL A 468 26.27 -5.34 8.13
N ARG A 469 25.05 -5.46 7.62
CA ARG A 469 24.79 -5.58 6.19
C ARG A 469 24.87 -4.24 5.48
N LEU A 470 25.22 -4.33 4.22
CA LEU A 470 25.13 -3.23 3.27
C LEU A 470 23.78 -3.31 2.55
N ASP A 471 23.31 -2.17 2.09
CA ASP A 471 22.15 -2.09 1.23
C ASP A 471 22.45 -2.65 -0.18
N LEU A 472 21.43 -2.69 -1.05
CA LEU A 472 21.59 -3.18 -2.42
C LEU A 472 22.57 -2.34 -3.27
N ASN A 473 22.95 -1.14 -2.80
CA ASN A 473 23.91 -0.25 -3.44
C ASN A 473 25.31 -0.33 -2.78
N GLY A 474 25.49 -1.11 -1.71
CA GLY A 474 26.75 -1.24 -0.98
C GLY A 474 26.95 -0.23 0.15
N GLU A 475 25.92 0.51 0.57
CA GLU A 475 25.99 1.50 1.66
C GLU A 475 25.39 0.94 2.97
N PRO A 476 25.86 1.35 4.17
CA PRO A 476 25.22 0.95 5.41
C PRO A 476 23.76 1.40 5.47
N ARG A 477 22.85 0.51 5.89
CA ARG A 477 21.44 0.90 6.06
C ARG A 477 21.30 1.91 7.22
N PRO A 478 20.36 2.87 7.12
CA PRO A 478 20.04 3.74 8.24
C PRO A 478 19.61 2.93 9.47
N ILE A 479 20.25 3.21 10.61
CA ILE A 479 19.90 2.66 11.93
C ILE A 479 19.39 3.81 12.81
N ASN A 480 18.42 3.53 13.67
CA ASN A 480 17.68 4.50 14.46
C ASN A 480 17.74 4.15 15.97
N ILE A 481 18.95 3.91 16.49
CA ILE A 481 19.17 3.48 17.88
C ILE A 481 18.47 4.42 18.87
N ASP A 482 18.63 5.74 18.74
CA ASP A 482 18.00 6.68 19.68
C ASP A 482 16.46 6.66 19.60
N HIS A 483 15.87 6.57 18.41
CA HIS A 483 14.42 6.41 18.29
C HIS A 483 13.96 5.09 18.94
N ALA A 484 14.70 4.00 18.74
CA ALA A 484 14.40 2.72 19.36
C ALA A 484 14.46 2.81 20.89
N PHE A 485 15.53 3.37 21.48
CA PHE A 485 15.69 3.48 22.93
C PHE A 485 14.67 4.39 23.61
N ASN A 486 14.09 5.35 22.88
CA ASN A 486 12.97 6.15 23.38
C ASN A 486 11.64 5.36 23.45
N ASN A 487 11.59 4.14 22.89
CA ASN A 487 10.36 3.35 22.75
C ASN A 487 10.46 1.92 23.29
N LEU A 488 11.67 1.37 23.42
CA LEU A 488 11.87 0.00 23.88
C LEU A 488 11.28 -0.23 25.27
N ASN A 489 10.45 -1.26 25.37
CA ASN A 489 9.92 -1.74 26.64
C ASN A 489 10.79 -2.91 27.13
N PHE A 490 11.74 -2.62 28.03
CA PHE A 490 12.65 -3.59 28.59
C PHE A 490 12.01 -4.57 29.59
N ASP A 491 10.76 -4.32 30.02
CA ASP A 491 10.03 -5.25 30.90
C ASP A 491 9.51 -6.50 30.14
N ARG A 492 9.52 -6.46 28.80
CA ARG A 492 9.18 -7.59 27.91
C ARG A 492 10.37 -8.54 27.80
N LYS A 493 10.67 -9.22 28.90
CA LYS A 493 11.86 -10.05 29.06
C LYS A 493 11.60 -11.35 29.82
N GLY A 494 12.55 -12.29 29.71
CA GLY A 494 12.47 -13.60 30.38
C GLY A 494 11.18 -14.35 30.05
N ASP A 495 10.62 -15.05 31.04
CA ASP A 495 9.42 -15.88 30.90
C ASP A 495 8.16 -15.09 30.46
N ARG A 496 8.14 -13.76 30.67
CA ARG A 496 7.01 -12.93 30.24
C ARG A 496 6.85 -12.92 28.73
N VAL A 497 7.95 -13.09 27.99
CA VAL A 497 7.90 -13.11 26.52
C VAL A 497 7.04 -14.25 26.01
N GLU A 498 7.31 -15.48 26.43
CA GLU A 498 6.50 -16.64 26.03
C GLU A 498 5.07 -16.56 26.58
N GLN A 499 4.88 -15.98 27.77
CA GLN A 499 3.57 -15.89 28.41
C GLN A 499 2.64 -14.84 27.78
N GLU A 500 3.19 -13.70 27.35
CA GLU A 500 2.43 -12.51 26.93
C GLU A 500 2.58 -12.22 25.42
N LEU A 501 3.67 -12.65 24.78
CA LEU A 501 4.01 -12.29 23.39
C LEU A 501 3.92 -13.47 22.40
N ILE A 502 3.55 -14.67 22.85
CA ILE A 502 3.26 -15.81 21.98
C ILE A 502 1.80 -16.19 22.18
N SER A 503 1.03 -16.18 21.09
CA SER A 503 -0.42 -16.41 21.15
C SER A 503 -0.73 -17.86 21.51
N LYS A 504 -1.63 -18.05 22.48
CA LYS A 504 -2.09 -19.37 22.94
C LYS A 504 -3.41 -19.70 22.26
N GLN A 505 -3.33 -20.44 21.16
CA GLN A 505 -4.48 -20.73 20.30
C GLN A 505 -5.49 -21.65 21.00
N THR A 506 -6.78 -21.34 20.88
CA THR A 506 -7.85 -22.17 21.47
C THR A 506 -9.04 -22.30 20.53
N VAL A 507 -9.67 -23.47 20.48
CA VAL A 507 -10.93 -23.66 19.75
C VAL A 507 -12.06 -23.04 20.58
N ILE A 508 -12.72 -22.03 20.04
CA ILE A 508 -13.81 -21.30 20.71
C ILE A 508 -15.18 -21.69 20.20
N ASP A 509 -15.26 -22.25 18.98
CA ASP A 509 -16.49 -22.80 18.42
C ASP A 509 -16.18 -23.92 17.41
N LYS A 510 -17.13 -24.81 17.16
CA LYS A 510 -16.99 -25.91 16.19
C LYS A 510 -18.33 -26.45 15.69
N GLY A 511 -18.33 -26.90 14.45
CA GLY A 511 -19.42 -27.64 13.82
C GLY A 511 -19.03 -29.08 13.47
N ALA A 512 -19.73 -29.64 12.49
CA ALA A 512 -19.51 -31.02 12.04
C ALA A 512 -18.16 -31.19 11.32
N ASP A 513 -17.77 -30.19 10.53
CA ASP A 513 -16.60 -30.22 9.65
C ASP A 513 -15.78 -28.91 9.71
N TRP A 514 -16.12 -28.00 10.63
CA TRP A 514 -15.42 -26.73 10.83
C TRP A 514 -15.10 -26.46 12.31
N GLN A 515 -14.07 -25.66 12.55
CA GLN A 515 -13.74 -25.10 13.87
C GLN A 515 -13.28 -23.64 13.74
N LEU A 516 -13.62 -22.83 14.73
CA LEU A 516 -13.14 -21.47 14.89
C LEU A 516 -12.08 -21.47 16.00
N VAL A 517 -10.86 -21.13 15.61
CA VAL A 517 -9.71 -21.05 16.50
C VAL A 517 -9.46 -19.58 16.80
N HIS A 518 -9.48 -19.20 18.08
CA HIS A 518 -9.06 -17.88 18.53
C HIS A 518 -7.54 -17.86 18.70
N LEU A 519 -6.88 -16.88 18.08
CA LEU A 519 -5.47 -16.60 18.25
C LEU A 519 -5.36 -15.24 18.95
N PRO A 520 -5.55 -15.21 20.28
CA PRO A 520 -5.67 -13.95 21.01
C PRO A 520 -4.45 -13.05 20.79
N THR A 521 -4.70 -11.79 20.50
CA THR A 521 -3.66 -10.76 20.37
C THR A 521 -3.39 -10.03 21.68
N HIS A 522 -2.30 -9.24 21.73
CA HIS A 522 -1.89 -8.54 22.94
C HIS A 522 -2.93 -7.49 23.37
N ALA A 523 -3.01 -7.18 24.66
CA ALA A 523 -3.97 -6.20 25.19
C ALA A 523 -3.78 -4.77 24.64
N ASP A 524 -2.60 -4.47 24.10
CA ASP A 524 -2.29 -3.17 23.47
C ASP A 524 -2.62 -3.16 21.97
N HIS A 525 -2.87 -4.32 21.36
CA HIS A 525 -3.37 -4.41 19.99
C HIS A 525 -4.85 -4.07 19.95
N PHE A 526 -5.25 -3.19 19.04
CA PHE A 526 -6.66 -2.83 18.85
C PHE A 526 -7.44 -3.77 17.94
N TYR A 527 -6.75 -4.70 17.26
CA TYR A 527 -7.34 -5.77 16.48
C TYR A 527 -7.12 -7.12 17.16
N ASP A 528 -7.91 -8.10 16.79
CA ASP A 528 -7.79 -9.50 17.23
C ASP A 528 -7.76 -10.44 16.02
N VAL A 529 -7.35 -11.68 16.23
CA VAL A 529 -7.14 -12.67 15.17
C VAL A 529 -7.86 -13.98 15.48
N GLU A 530 -8.56 -14.49 14.48
CA GLU A 530 -9.15 -15.81 14.48
C GLU A 530 -8.70 -16.58 13.23
N ARG A 531 -8.75 -17.90 13.31
CA ARG A 531 -8.57 -18.79 12.16
C ARG A 531 -9.74 -19.75 12.06
N VAL A 532 -10.38 -19.75 10.90
CA VAL A 532 -11.49 -20.63 10.59
C VAL A 532 -10.93 -21.80 9.80
N GLU A 533 -11.13 -23.02 10.30
CA GLU A 533 -10.64 -24.24 9.66
C GLU A 533 -11.84 -25.12 9.28
N PHE A 534 -12.00 -25.48 8.01
CA PHE A 534 -13.25 -26.06 7.52
C PHE A 534 -13.06 -26.93 6.26
N ASP A 535 -13.92 -27.92 6.09
CA ASP A 535 -13.90 -28.80 4.92
C ASP A 535 -14.92 -28.39 3.85
N THR A 536 -16.11 -27.89 4.23
CA THR A 536 -17.16 -27.45 3.29
C THR A 536 -17.42 -25.94 3.33
N THR A 537 -18.44 -25.47 4.03
CA THR A 537 -18.87 -24.07 4.08
C THR A 537 -19.08 -23.62 5.51
N VAL A 538 -18.65 -22.39 5.81
CA VAL A 538 -18.87 -21.72 7.09
C VAL A 538 -19.45 -20.33 6.84
N THR A 539 -20.41 -19.92 7.68
CA THR A 539 -21.01 -18.58 7.64
C THR A 539 -20.58 -17.81 8.88
N LEU A 540 -20.18 -16.55 8.70
CA LEU A 540 -19.66 -15.68 9.76
C LEU A 540 -20.33 -14.31 9.70
N ASP A 541 -20.47 -13.68 10.86
CA ASP A 541 -20.89 -12.29 11.01
C ASP A 541 -19.68 -11.34 10.98
N THR A 542 -19.90 -10.13 10.47
CA THR A 542 -18.95 -9.01 10.52
C THR A 542 -19.00 -8.30 11.87
N ASN A 543 -20.07 -8.48 12.65
CA ASN A 543 -20.29 -7.82 13.95
C ASN A 543 -20.16 -6.29 13.88
N ASP A 544 -20.62 -5.70 12.77
CA ASP A 544 -20.50 -4.26 12.47
C ASP A 544 -19.04 -3.76 12.54
N SER A 545 -18.11 -4.59 12.06
CA SER A 545 -16.67 -4.32 12.00
C SER A 545 -16.07 -4.91 10.73
N VAL A 546 -15.06 -4.24 10.18
CA VAL A 546 -14.32 -4.73 9.01
C VAL A 546 -13.62 -6.05 9.32
N GLN A 547 -13.60 -6.96 8.33
CA GLN A 547 -12.87 -8.21 8.39
C GLN A 547 -11.79 -8.22 7.31
N VAL A 548 -10.53 -8.43 7.69
CA VAL A 548 -9.43 -8.66 6.75
C VAL A 548 -9.05 -10.13 6.83
N LEU A 549 -9.07 -10.84 5.71
CA LEU A 549 -8.91 -12.29 5.67
C LEU A 549 -7.85 -12.72 4.66
N MET A 550 -7.25 -13.88 4.91
CA MET A 550 -6.37 -14.55 3.95
C MET A 550 -6.59 -16.06 4.01
N LEU A 551 -6.60 -16.70 2.84
CA LEU A 551 -6.52 -18.16 2.75
C LEU A 551 -5.08 -18.63 3.04
N VAL A 552 -4.85 -19.20 4.21
CA VAL A 552 -3.52 -19.60 4.71
C VAL A 552 -3.26 -21.11 4.66
N GLU A 553 -4.26 -21.92 4.31
CA GLU A 553 -4.11 -23.35 3.99
C GLU A 553 -5.27 -23.80 3.09
N GLY A 554 -5.03 -24.75 2.20
CA GLY A 554 -5.95 -25.13 1.14
C GLY A 554 -5.66 -24.39 -0.18
N SER A 555 -6.34 -24.78 -1.26
CA SER A 555 -6.03 -24.28 -2.61
C SER A 555 -6.85 -23.06 -3.02
N ALA A 556 -8.15 -23.06 -2.72
CA ALA A 556 -9.06 -21.98 -3.09
C ALA A 556 -10.33 -21.99 -2.22
N VAL A 557 -10.87 -20.79 -1.96
CA VAL A 557 -12.16 -20.59 -1.29
C VAL A 557 -13.03 -19.63 -2.09
N SER A 558 -14.34 -19.85 -2.11
CA SER A 558 -15.33 -18.90 -2.62
C SER A 558 -16.03 -18.21 -1.48
N VAL A 559 -16.12 -16.89 -1.54
CA VAL A 559 -16.78 -16.04 -0.55
C VAL A 559 -18.05 -15.49 -1.17
N THR A 560 -19.17 -15.64 -0.48
CA THR A 560 -20.48 -15.09 -0.85
C THR A 560 -20.94 -14.10 0.22
N THR A 561 -21.28 -12.88 -0.18
CA THR A 561 -21.87 -11.84 0.68
C THR A 561 -23.39 -11.77 0.51
N GLU A 562 -24.10 -11.08 1.43
CA GLU A 562 -25.56 -10.99 1.41
C GLU A 562 -26.15 -10.38 0.13
N ASP A 563 -25.40 -9.52 -0.55
CA ASP A 563 -25.76 -8.93 -1.84
C ASP A 563 -25.74 -9.96 -3.01
N GLY A 564 -25.34 -11.20 -2.72
CA GLY A 564 -25.21 -12.29 -3.69
C GLY A 564 -23.91 -12.25 -4.49
N SER A 565 -23.00 -11.30 -4.21
CA SER A 565 -21.70 -11.26 -4.86
C SER A 565 -20.87 -12.48 -4.43
N VAL A 566 -20.18 -13.08 -5.40
CA VAL A 566 -19.30 -14.23 -5.18
C VAL A 566 -17.92 -13.93 -5.75
N ALA A 567 -16.89 -14.06 -4.91
CA ALA A 567 -15.49 -13.96 -5.32
C ALA A 567 -14.73 -15.23 -4.90
N THR A 568 -13.71 -15.62 -5.66
CA THR A 568 -12.91 -16.80 -5.34
C THR A 568 -11.46 -16.42 -5.11
N PHE A 569 -10.94 -16.74 -3.93
CA PHE A 569 -9.58 -16.46 -3.50
C PHE A 569 -8.73 -17.73 -3.52
N ARG A 570 -7.46 -17.59 -3.88
CA ARG A 570 -6.44 -18.64 -3.87
C ARG A 570 -5.58 -18.54 -2.62
N TYR A 571 -4.82 -19.59 -2.38
CA TYR A 571 -3.84 -19.62 -1.31
C TYR A 571 -2.96 -18.36 -1.32
N ALA A 572 -2.73 -17.81 -0.14
CA ALA A 572 -1.99 -16.57 0.13
C ALA A 572 -2.65 -15.27 -0.36
N GLU A 573 -3.87 -15.29 -0.90
CA GLU A 573 -4.56 -14.05 -1.31
C GLU A 573 -5.31 -13.41 -0.14
N THR A 574 -5.08 -12.12 0.05
CA THR A 574 -5.82 -11.28 1.00
C THR A 574 -7.14 -10.79 0.42
N PHE A 575 -8.19 -10.72 1.23
CA PHE A 575 -9.47 -10.11 0.87
C PHE A 575 -10.13 -9.43 2.07
N VAL A 576 -11.02 -8.48 1.80
CA VAL A 576 -11.69 -7.66 2.80
C VAL A 576 -13.19 -7.86 2.71
N ILE A 577 -13.83 -8.01 3.87
CA ILE A 577 -15.29 -7.96 4.02
C ILE A 577 -15.62 -6.67 4.80
N PRO A 578 -16.28 -5.70 4.16
CA PRO A 578 -16.76 -4.49 4.83
C PRO A 578 -17.72 -4.81 5.97
N ALA A 579 -17.79 -3.94 6.98
CA ALA A 579 -18.78 -4.06 8.04
C ALA A 579 -20.22 -4.15 7.50
N ALA A 580 -20.53 -3.37 6.47
CA ALA A 580 -21.85 -3.31 5.83
C ALA A 580 -22.29 -4.59 5.11
N ALA A 581 -21.38 -5.54 4.86
CA ALA A 581 -21.72 -6.85 4.31
C ALA A 581 -22.52 -7.71 5.31
N LYS A 582 -22.44 -7.40 6.63
CA LYS A 582 -23.12 -8.04 7.77
C LYS A 582 -22.79 -9.51 7.98
N THR A 583 -23.06 -10.35 6.99
CA THR A 583 -22.76 -11.78 7.00
C THR A 583 -22.11 -12.20 5.69
N PHE A 584 -21.30 -13.25 5.76
CA PHE A 584 -20.65 -13.82 4.59
C PHE A 584 -20.42 -15.32 4.79
N SER A 585 -20.42 -16.07 3.69
CA SER A 585 -20.13 -17.50 3.71
C SER A 585 -18.86 -17.80 2.93
N ILE A 586 -17.98 -18.60 3.50
CA ILE A 586 -16.74 -19.08 2.87
C ILE A 586 -16.92 -20.56 2.55
N THR A 587 -16.77 -20.92 1.28
CA THR A 587 -16.87 -22.31 0.78
C THR A 587 -15.51 -22.78 0.30
N ASN A 588 -15.06 -23.93 0.79
CA ASN A 588 -13.83 -24.58 0.37
C ASN A 588 -14.04 -25.22 -1.00
N ASN A 589 -13.20 -24.83 -1.97
CA ASN A 589 -13.21 -25.41 -3.31
C ASN A 589 -12.16 -26.52 -3.48
N GLY A 590 -11.31 -26.71 -2.47
CA GLY A 590 -10.27 -27.72 -2.42
C GLY A 590 -10.75 -29.06 -1.86
N LYS A 591 -9.84 -30.05 -1.86
CA LYS A 591 -10.06 -31.36 -1.22
C LYS A 591 -9.52 -31.43 0.20
N GLU A 592 -8.49 -30.62 0.48
CA GLU A 592 -7.87 -30.52 1.79
C GLU A 592 -8.64 -29.50 2.63
N ARG A 593 -8.54 -29.64 3.95
CA ARG A 593 -9.12 -28.68 4.90
C ARG A 593 -8.58 -27.29 4.60
N ALA A 594 -9.47 -26.32 4.42
CA ALA A 594 -9.08 -24.93 4.25
C ALA A 594 -8.86 -24.28 5.61
N LYS A 595 -7.90 -23.35 5.68
CA LYS A 595 -7.73 -22.47 6.84
C LYS A 595 -7.72 -21.02 6.37
N VAL A 596 -8.59 -20.20 6.93
CA VAL A 596 -8.67 -18.77 6.64
C VAL A 596 -8.41 -18.00 7.92
N VAL A 597 -7.37 -17.17 7.92
CA VAL A 597 -7.12 -16.22 9.01
C VAL A 597 -8.01 -15.01 8.80
N ARG A 598 -8.55 -14.47 9.89
CA ARG A 598 -9.41 -13.30 9.93
C ARG A 598 -8.94 -12.35 11.04
N ALA A 599 -8.58 -11.14 10.66
CA ALA A 599 -8.30 -10.04 11.58
C ALA A 599 -9.47 -9.05 11.59
N PHE A 600 -9.84 -8.59 12.77
CA PHE A 600 -10.96 -7.65 12.99
C PHE A 600 -10.70 -6.76 14.19
N LEU A 601 -11.43 -5.64 14.30
CA LEU A 601 -11.25 -4.69 15.40
C LEU A 601 -11.92 -5.15 16.69
N LYS A 602 -11.24 -4.95 17.82
CA LYS A 602 -11.79 -5.21 19.16
C LYS A 602 -12.86 -4.16 19.53
N GLU A 603 -13.84 -4.56 20.32
CA GLU A 603 -14.98 -3.71 20.73
C GLU A 603 -14.55 -2.38 21.41
N ASN A 604 -13.57 -2.41 22.31
CA ASN A 604 -13.22 -1.25 23.16
C ASN A 604 -12.12 -0.36 22.56
N ILE A 605 -12.32 0.14 21.34
CA ILE A 605 -11.35 0.98 20.61
C ILE A 605 -11.10 2.35 21.31
N ASP A 606 -11.99 2.77 22.20
CA ASP A 606 -11.88 4.07 22.87
C ASP A 606 -10.68 4.18 23.82
N ARG A 607 -10.07 3.06 24.22
CA ARG A 607 -8.83 3.05 25.02
C ARG A 607 -7.67 3.76 24.30
N TRP A 608 -7.64 3.77 22.96
CA TRP A 608 -6.59 4.39 22.15
C TRP A 608 -6.87 5.86 21.78
N LYS A 609 -8.00 6.44 22.22
CA LYS A 609 -8.30 7.89 22.03
C LYS A 609 -7.49 8.81 22.93
N LYS A 610 -7.06 8.31 24.09
CA LYS A 610 -6.23 9.03 25.06
C LYS A 610 -4.80 9.14 24.54
#